data_AF-A0A660S529-F1
#
_entry.id   AF-A0A660S529-F1
#
_cell.length_a   1.000
_cell.length_b   1.000
_cell.length_c   1.000
_cell.angle_alpha   90.00
_cell.angle_beta   90.00
_cell.angle_gamma   90.00
#
_symmetry.space_group_name_H-M   'P 1'
#
loop_
_entity.id
_entity.type
_entity.pdbx_description
1 polymer ?
#
loop_
_entity_poly.entity_id
_entity_poly.type
_entity_poly.pdbx_seq_one_letter_code
_entity_poly.pdbx_strand_id
1 'polypeptide(L)' 'AFGTIEAVKAVSDLVAAVSGEIVEDNEELVNAPETINNDPYGAGWIIKVKMSNPDEANSLLSAEEYEKFVQEEH' A
#
# COMPACT_ATOMS: atom_id res chain seq x y z
N ALA A 1 8.73 8.56 2.33
CA ALA A 1 8.64 7.26 1.65
C ALA A 1 9.20 6.18 2.57
N PHE A 2 8.57 5.02 2.62
CA PHE A 2 9.07 3.87 3.41
C PHE A 2 9.71 2.77 2.53
N GLY A 3 9.49 2.85 1.22
CA GLY A 3 10.05 1.93 0.22
C GLY A 3 9.77 2.46 -1.18
N THR A 4 10.14 1.68 -2.19
CA THR A 4 9.90 1.96 -3.60
C THR A 4 9.37 0.71 -4.29
N ILE A 5 8.56 0.91 -5.34
CA ILE A 5 8.15 -0.16 -6.24
C ILE A 5 8.73 0.12 -7.63
N GLU A 6 9.43 -0.86 -8.18
CA GLU A 6 10.07 -0.78 -9.49
C GLU A 6 9.30 -1.64 -10.50
N ALA A 7 8.71 -0.99 -11.48
CA ALA A 7 8.09 -1.62 -12.63
C ALA A 7 8.99 -1.45 -13.88
N VAL A 8 8.71 -2.20 -14.93
CA VAL A 8 9.49 -2.17 -16.20
C VAL A 8 9.63 -0.76 -16.78
N LYS A 9 8.66 0.13 -16.53
CA LYS A 9 8.61 1.48 -17.13
C LYS A 9 8.61 2.62 -16.12
N ALA A 10 8.56 2.33 -14.81
CA ALA A 10 8.37 3.36 -13.81
C ALA A 10 8.91 2.90 -12.46
N VAL A 11 9.41 3.86 -11.68
CA VAL A 11 9.70 3.68 -10.27
C VAL A 11 8.77 4.62 -9.51
N SER A 12 8.11 4.11 -8.47
CA SER A 12 7.20 4.89 -7.64
C SER A 12 7.57 4.74 -6.17
N ASP A 13 7.56 5.86 -5.45
CA ASP A 13 7.77 5.87 -4.00
C ASP A 13 6.51 5.36 -3.29
N LEU A 14 6.71 4.49 -2.30
CA LEU A 14 5.64 4.05 -1.42
C LEU A 14 5.52 5.02 -0.23
N VAL A 15 4.32 5.58 -0.08
CA VAL A 15 3.96 6.51 0.99
C VAL A 15 3.02 5.79 1.95
N ALA A 16 3.32 5.86 3.25
CA ALA A 16 2.46 5.25 4.26
C ALA A 16 1.19 6.08 4.43
N ALA A 17 0.03 5.43 4.40
CA ALA A 17 -1.27 6.08 4.61
C ALA A 17 -1.49 6.53 6.06
N VAL A 18 -0.74 5.94 7.01
CA VAL A 18 -0.86 6.17 8.45
C VAL A 18 0.51 6.24 9.10
N SER A 19 0.62 6.97 10.20
CA SER A 19 1.81 7.04 11.04
C SER A 19 1.92 5.81 11.95
N GLY A 20 3.13 5.29 12.15
CA GLY A 20 3.32 4.09 12.95
C GLY A 20 4.71 3.49 12.86
N GLU A 21 4.84 2.32 13.49
CA GLU A 21 6.03 1.48 13.47
C GLU A 21 5.78 0.27 12.56
N ILE A 22 6.72 -0.03 11.65
CA ILE A 22 6.67 -1.25 10.84
C ILE A 22 6.96 -2.43 11.76
N VAL A 23 6.04 -3.38 11.83
CA VAL A 23 6.18 -4.59 12.67
C VAL A 23 6.48 -5.84 11.85
N GLU A 24 6.22 -5.80 10.54
CA GLU A 24 6.46 -6.91 9.63
C GLU A 24 6.57 -6.37 8.20
N ASP A 25 7.49 -6.92 7.42
CA ASP A 25 7.60 -6.73 5.97
C ASP A 25 7.45 -8.07 5.25
N ASN A 26 6.93 -8.03 4.02
CA ASN A 26 6.68 -9.24 3.25
C ASN A 26 7.92 -9.67 2.46
N GLU A 27 8.77 -10.49 3.08
CA GLU A 27 9.98 -11.02 2.44
C GLU A 27 9.69 -11.87 1.18
N GLU A 28 8.47 -12.40 1.02
CA GLU A 28 8.10 -13.19 -0.18
C GLU A 28 8.16 -12.32 -1.45
N LEU A 29 7.83 -11.03 -1.34
CA LEU A 29 7.84 -10.10 -2.46
C LEU A 29 9.23 -9.83 -3.03
N VAL A 30 10.30 -10.11 -2.27
CA VAL A 30 11.68 -10.02 -2.77
C VAL A 30 11.93 -11.05 -3.86
N ASN A 31 11.34 -12.24 -3.74
CA ASN A 31 11.52 -13.34 -4.67
C ASN A 31 10.38 -13.45 -5.68
N ALA A 32 9.17 -12.98 -5.33
CA ALA A 32 7.96 -13.05 -6.14
C ALA A 32 7.23 -11.69 -6.20
N PRO A 33 7.85 -10.63 -6.77
CA PRO A 33 7.25 -9.29 -6.83
C PRO A 33 5.98 -9.22 -7.68
N GLU A 34 5.79 -10.16 -8.61
CA GLU A 34 4.57 -10.28 -9.43
C GLU A 34 3.32 -10.58 -8.61
N THR A 35 3.48 -11.06 -7.37
CA THR A 35 2.38 -11.31 -6.44
C THR A 35 1.57 -10.04 -6.19
N ILE A 36 2.21 -8.87 -6.17
CA ILE A 36 1.53 -7.56 -6.05
C ILE A 36 0.52 -7.36 -7.18
N ASN A 37 0.84 -7.81 -8.41
CA ASN A 37 -0.04 -7.66 -9.55
C ASN A 37 -1.19 -8.68 -9.56
N ASN A 38 -0.92 -9.90 -9.09
CA ASN A 38 -1.86 -11.01 -9.15
C ASN A 38 -2.85 -11.02 -7.98
N ASP A 39 -2.40 -10.67 -6.77
CA ASP A 39 -3.18 -10.68 -5.54
C ASP A 39 -2.83 -9.49 -4.62
N PRO A 40 -3.17 -8.25 -5.02
CA PRO A 40 -2.72 -7.03 -4.34
C PRO A 40 -3.25 -6.87 -2.91
N TYR A 41 -4.35 -7.53 -2.56
CA TYR A 41 -5.00 -7.42 -1.25
C TYR A 41 -4.84 -8.67 -0.39
N GLY A 42 -4.42 -9.81 -0.97
CA GLY A 42 -4.11 -11.04 -0.26
C GLY A 42 -2.61 -11.19 -0.03
N ALA A 43 -1.97 -12.08 -0.78
CA ALA A 43 -0.54 -12.39 -0.64
C ALA A 43 0.39 -11.20 -1.00
N GLY A 44 -0.11 -10.21 -1.74
CA GLY A 44 0.64 -9.03 -2.19
C GLY A 44 0.79 -7.90 -1.16
N TRP A 45 0.45 -8.13 0.12
CA TRP A 45 0.66 -7.12 1.17
C TRP A 45 2.14 -6.74 1.30
N ILE A 46 2.43 -5.47 1.60
CA ILE A 46 3.81 -4.95 1.57
C ILE A 46 4.42 -4.88 2.98
N ILE A 47 3.74 -4.20 3.90
CA ILE A 47 4.15 -4.04 5.30
C ILE A 47 2.93 -4.13 6.22
N LYS A 48 3.17 -4.54 7.46
CA LYS A 48 2.24 -4.36 8.57
C LYS A 48 2.75 -3.27 9.49
N VAL A 49 1.85 -2.37 9.87
CA VAL A 49 2.18 -1.20 10.68
C VAL A 49 1.37 -1.24 11.97
N LYS A 50 2.06 -1.07 13.09
CA LYS A 50 1.41 -0.72 14.36
C LYS A 50 1.18 0.79 14.37
N MET A 51 -0.09 1.17 14.20
CA MET A 51 -0.50 2.57 14.12
C MET A 51 -0.16 3.33 15.42
N SER A 52 0.46 4.50 15.28
CA SER A 52 0.70 5.42 16.39
C SER A 52 -0.59 6.12 16.82
N ASN A 53 -1.49 6.40 15.87
CA ASN A 53 -2.80 7.00 16.11
C ASN A 53 -3.89 6.30 15.27
N PRO A 54 -4.74 5.45 15.87
CA PRO A 54 -5.84 4.78 15.17
C PRO A 54 -6.83 5.71 14.47
N ASP A 55 -7.02 6.93 14.98
CA ASP A 55 -8.01 7.87 14.43
C ASP A 55 -7.63 8.40 13.04
N GLU A 56 -6.38 8.25 12.61
CA GLU A 56 -5.93 8.58 11.25
C GLU A 56 -6.68 7.75 10.19
N ALA A 57 -7.14 6.54 10.54
CA ALA A 57 -7.95 5.71 9.65
C ALA A 57 -9.29 6.37 9.27
N ASN A 58 -9.83 7.25 10.14
CA ASN A 58 -11.08 7.96 9.86
C ASN A 58 -10.94 9.01 8.76
N SER A 59 -9.70 9.38 8.39
CA SER A 59 -9.41 10.33 7.31
C SER A 59 -9.18 9.64 5.96
N LEU A 60 -9.18 8.30 5.93
CA LEU A 60 -9.02 7.52 4.72
C LEU A 60 -10.36 7.39 3.99
N LEU A 61 -10.27 7.28 2.66
CA LEU A 61 -11.43 7.06 1.81
C LEU A 61 -12.00 5.65 2.05
N SER A 62 -13.32 5.56 2.14
CA SER A 62 -14.04 4.29 1.99
C SER A 62 -13.88 3.74 0.57
N ALA A 63 -14.26 2.48 0.37
CA ALA A 63 -14.21 1.86 -0.96
C ALA A 63 -15.03 2.63 -2.01
N GLU A 64 -16.23 3.09 -1.66
CA GLU A 64 -17.10 3.88 -2.55
C GLU A 64 -16.49 5.25 -2.88
N GLU A 65 -15.91 5.93 -1.88
CA GLU A 65 -15.25 7.22 -2.09
C GLU A 65 -13.99 7.08 -2.95
N TYR A 66 -13.22 6.00 -2.77
CA TYR A 66 -12.04 5.73 -3.57
C TYR A 66 -12.38 5.37 -5.01
N GLU A 67 -13.43 4.56 -5.24
CA GLU A 67 -13.91 4.26 -6.60
C GLU A 67 -14.30 5.55 -7.34
N LYS A 68 -15.04 6.43 -6.66
CA LYS A 68 -15.41 7.73 -7.22
C LYS A 68 -14.19 8.60 -7.52
N PHE A 69 -13.23 8.69 -6.61
CA PHE A 69 -11.98 9.44 -6.82
C PHE A 69 -11.24 8.97 -8.07
N VAL A 70 -11.10 7.64 -8.25
CA VAL A 70 -10.45 7.06 -9.43
C VAL A 70 -11.22 7.40 -10.71
N GLN A 71 -12.56 7.36 -10.70
CA GLN A 71 -13.36 7.72 -11.87
C GLN A 71 -13.25 9.21 -12.25
N GLU A 72 -12.98 10.10 -11.29
CA GLU A 72 -12.83 11.55 -11.53
C GLU A 72 -11.41 11.94 -12.01
N GLU A 73 -10.39 11.18 -11.62
CA GLU A 73 -8.99 11.39 -12.03
C GLU A 73 -8.65 10.81 -13.43
N HIS A 74 -9.54 9.97 -13.97
CA HIS A 74 -9.41 9.33 -15.29
C HIS A 74 -10.21 10.05 -16.40
#